data_AF-A0A1A8T388-F1
#
_entry.id   AF-A0A1A8T388-F1
#
_cell.length_a   1.000
_cell.length_b   1.000
_cell.length_c   1.000
_cell.angle_alpha   90.00
_cell.angle_beta   90.00
_cell.angle_gamma   90.00
#
_symmetry.space_group_name_H-M   'P 1'
#
loop_
_entity.id
_entity.type
_entity.pdbx_description
1 polymer ?
#
loop_
_entity_poly.entity_id
_entity_poly.type
_entity_poly.pdbx_seq_one_letter_code
_entity_poly.pdbx_strand_id
1 'polypeptide(L)'
;MADISIPDFKKVEPQKETSRNNVANKRVLIVEDIGEMRLMLKSLMSSLGYSKIDIEPSGQAALKRILGGRYDIVLSDYNLGGSIDGQQLLEITRKTYALDHSTIFMMITADTAYEAVVSVLEYQPDSYLVKPFPPEAFMRRLGRVIQQKKAFQNLNQARLHEDWDKVIEEAKYIMAKHAPYANLCLKSIGEALYAKGEYKQAKTHYMLVTQKHKNLAWAYYGIAQSEMAMGQFAGAAKNLETTIGLSRHFLSAYDLLADAYQQLDNLEQAQSILRTVLEVSPRSPERSKRLGEISVKLKDWFTAEQAYARIIRLERETINENVDMYYDHLQAITNLIASGQESDKTLNEKFKRSLTRLRIIGKESPVAVTNSFRIEVQQYVTRNHLGEAIKAWQNWHRLIQQGKASPLTEAQEYTLKKRLGLL
;
A
#
# COMPACT_ATOMS: atom_id res chain seq x y z
N MET A 1 -21.45 6.34 61.73
CA MET A 1 -21.56 4.87 61.79
C MET A 1 -22.93 4.49 61.29
N ALA A 2 -22.98 3.89 60.10
CA ALA A 2 -24.13 3.17 59.58
C ALA A 2 -23.56 2.07 58.69
N ASP A 3 -23.68 0.84 59.16
CA ASP A 3 -23.25 -0.40 58.50
C ASP A 3 -24.00 -0.59 57.19
N ILE A 4 -23.26 -0.88 56.11
CA ILE A 4 -23.80 -1.40 54.86
C ILE A 4 -23.24 -2.82 54.72
N SER A 5 -24.11 -3.81 54.87
CA SER A 5 -23.78 -5.23 54.74
C SER A 5 -23.33 -5.55 53.31
N ILE A 6 -22.15 -6.14 53.18
CA ILE A 6 -21.64 -6.73 51.94
C ILE A 6 -22.43 -8.02 51.68
N PRO A 7 -23.07 -8.20 50.51
CA PRO A 7 -23.79 -9.45 50.20
C PRO A 7 -22.82 -10.61 50.04
N ASP A 8 -23.20 -11.75 50.63
CA ASP A 8 -22.47 -13.00 50.62
C ASP A 8 -22.36 -13.58 49.20
N PHE A 9 -21.14 -13.74 48.69
CA PHE A 9 -20.87 -14.30 47.37
C PHE A 9 -21.15 -15.80 47.37
N LYS A 10 -22.37 -16.20 47.00
CA LYS A 10 -22.63 -17.59 46.60
C LYS A 10 -21.67 -17.95 45.46
N LYS A 11 -20.86 -18.99 45.67
CA LYS A 11 -20.04 -19.65 44.65
C LYS A 11 -20.90 -19.90 43.42
N VAL A 12 -20.59 -19.22 42.33
CA VAL A 12 -21.13 -19.54 41.01
C VAL A 12 -20.57 -20.90 40.64
N GLU A 13 -21.43 -21.92 40.63
CA GLU A 13 -21.10 -23.22 40.05
C GLU A 13 -20.69 -23.02 38.59
N PRO A 14 -19.66 -23.73 38.09
CA PRO A 14 -19.26 -23.62 36.71
C PRO A 14 -20.40 -24.14 35.82
N GLN A 15 -21.09 -23.22 35.14
CA GLN A 15 -22.00 -23.58 34.06
C GLN A 15 -21.18 -24.32 33.00
N LYS A 16 -21.47 -25.62 32.85
CA LYS A 16 -21.04 -26.44 31.72
C LYS A 16 -21.75 -25.93 30.45
N GLU A 17 -21.21 -24.91 29.81
CA GLU A 17 -21.60 -24.53 28.44
C GLU A 17 -20.79 -25.32 27.40
N THR A 18 -21.39 -26.40 26.90
CA THR A 18 -21.45 -26.87 25.50
C THR A 18 -20.54 -26.19 24.44
N SER A 19 -19.22 -26.23 24.59
CA SER A 19 -18.29 -25.49 23.70
C SER A 19 -17.33 -26.34 22.84
N ARG A 20 -17.40 -27.69 22.91
CA ARG A 20 -16.57 -28.56 22.03
C ARG A 20 -17.10 -28.72 20.59
N ASN A 21 -18.34 -28.34 20.29
CA ASN A 21 -18.97 -28.66 18.99
C ASN A 21 -18.89 -27.56 17.91
N ASN A 22 -18.32 -26.38 18.15
CA ASN A 22 -18.45 -25.24 17.21
C ASN A 22 -17.17 -24.88 16.41
N VAL A 23 -15.98 -25.33 16.82
CA VAL A 23 -14.73 -24.98 16.13
C VAL A 23 -14.46 -25.83 14.88
N ALA A 24 -14.99 -27.06 14.81
CA ALA A 24 -14.78 -27.96 13.67
C ALA A 24 -15.32 -27.37 12.34
N ASN A 25 -16.34 -26.51 12.41
CA ASN A 25 -16.91 -25.86 11.22
C ASN A 25 -16.12 -24.64 10.76
N LYS A 26 -15.20 -24.12 11.58
CA LYS A 26 -14.38 -22.96 11.27
C LYS A 26 -13.29 -23.31 10.27
N ARG A 27 -13.11 -22.47 9.25
CA ARG A 27 -12.11 -22.67 8.20
C ARG A 27 -10.80 -21.97 8.57
N VAL A 28 -9.72 -22.73 8.54
CA VAL A 28 -8.37 -22.27 8.84
C VAL A 28 -7.53 -22.33 7.58
N LEU A 29 -6.77 -21.27 7.30
CA LEU A 29 -5.72 -21.23 6.30
C LEU A 29 -4.37 -21.07 6.99
N ILE A 30 -3.40 -21.92 6.63
CA ILE A 30 -2.01 -21.81 7.08
C ILE A 30 -1.13 -21.50 5.87
N VAL A 31 -0.39 -20.40 5.92
CA VAL A 31 0.49 -19.93 4.85
C VAL A 31 1.91 -19.91 5.38
N GLU A 32 2.76 -20.81 4.89
CA GLU A 32 4.11 -21.03 5.43
C GLU A 32 4.97 -21.68 4.34
N ASP A 33 6.15 -21.15 4.03
CA ASP A 33 7.03 -21.70 3.01
C ASP A 33 7.75 -22.97 3.50
N ILE A 34 8.15 -23.03 4.77
CA ILE A 34 8.82 -24.19 5.37
C ILE A 34 7.82 -25.33 5.65
N GLY A 35 7.98 -26.46 4.95
CA GLY A 35 7.06 -27.60 5.02
C GLY A 35 6.87 -28.18 6.43
N GLU A 36 7.95 -28.33 7.21
CA GLU A 36 7.89 -28.87 8.58
C GLU A 36 7.07 -27.98 9.51
N MET A 37 7.32 -26.66 9.47
CA MET A 37 6.59 -25.67 10.27
C MET A 37 5.10 -25.65 9.90
N ARG A 38 4.79 -25.75 8.60
CA ARG A 38 3.41 -25.80 8.10
C ARG A 38 2.65 -27.02 8.61
N LEU A 39 3.29 -28.19 8.62
CA LEU A 39 2.71 -29.42 9.15
C LEU A 39 2.55 -29.37 10.67
N MET A 40 3.53 -28.78 11.38
CA MET A 40 3.45 -28.56 12.82
C MET A 40 2.27 -27.65 13.20
N LEU A 41 2.09 -26.52 12.52
CA LEU A 41 0.95 -25.62 12.73
C LEU A 41 -0.39 -26.31 12.44
N LYS A 42 -0.46 -27.14 11.37
CA LYS A 42 -1.65 -27.94 11.06
C LYS A 42 -1.95 -28.95 12.17
N SER A 43 -0.92 -29.57 12.74
CA SER A 43 -1.07 -30.48 13.89
C SER A 43 -1.60 -29.77 15.13
N LEU A 44 -1.06 -28.58 15.45
CA LEU A 44 -1.56 -27.75 16.55
C LEU A 44 -3.01 -27.32 16.37
N MET A 45 -3.40 -26.90 15.16
CA MET A 45 -4.80 -26.52 14.90
C MET A 45 -5.73 -27.74 14.97
N SER A 46 -5.29 -28.89 14.47
CA SER A 46 -6.05 -30.15 14.57
C SER A 46 -6.26 -30.56 16.04
N SER A 47 -5.24 -30.44 16.90
CA SER A 47 -5.35 -30.81 18.32
C SER A 47 -6.28 -29.88 19.10
N LEU A 48 -6.48 -28.65 18.61
CA LEU A 48 -7.48 -27.70 19.11
C LEU A 48 -8.91 -27.96 18.58
N GLY A 49 -9.10 -28.96 17.73
CA GLY A 49 -10.41 -29.39 17.23
C GLY A 49 -10.85 -28.78 15.89
N TYR A 50 -9.97 -28.07 15.18
CA TYR A 50 -10.25 -27.58 13.82
C TYR A 50 -10.08 -28.72 12.81
N SER A 51 -11.09 -28.98 11.99
CA SER A 51 -11.03 -30.05 10.96
C SER A 51 -10.93 -29.53 9.52
N LYS A 52 -11.33 -28.28 9.25
CA LYS A 52 -11.25 -27.64 7.92
C LYS A 52 -10.00 -26.77 7.83
N ILE A 53 -8.83 -27.41 7.65
CA ILE A 53 -7.53 -26.73 7.59
C ILE A 53 -6.93 -26.87 6.19
N ASP A 54 -6.84 -25.74 5.48
CA ASP A 54 -6.12 -25.60 4.22
C ASP A 54 -4.68 -25.10 4.50
N ILE A 55 -3.71 -25.54 3.69
CA ILE A 55 -2.30 -25.16 3.82
C ILE A 55 -1.76 -24.70 2.47
N GLU A 56 -0.95 -23.64 2.45
CA GLU A 56 -0.36 -23.07 1.23
C GLU A 56 1.12 -22.70 1.43
N PRO A 57 2.00 -22.89 0.42
CA PRO A 57 3.44 -22.61 0.52
C PRO A 57 3.82 -21.15 0.28
N SER A 58 2.91 -20.32 -0.23
CA SER A 58 3.26 -18.97 -0.69
C SER A 58 2.10 -18.00 -0.59
N GLY A 59 2.42 -16.70 -0.51
CA GLY A 59 1.42 -15.63 -0.45
C GLY A 59 0.52 -15.57 -1.69
N GLN A 60 1.05 -15.88 -2.88
CA GLN A 60 0.25 -15.94 -4.12
C GLN A 60 -0.78 -17.07 -4.10
N ALA A 61 -0.40 -18.27 -3.65
CA ALA A 61 -1.32 -19.40 -3.55
C ALA A 61 -2.40 -19.15 -2.49
N ALA A 62 -2.00 -18.57 -1.36
CA ALA A 62 -2.93 -18.15 -0.30
C ALA A 62 -3.92 -17.08 -0.79
N LEU A 63 -3.46 -16.07 -1.51
CA LEU A 63 -4.31 -15.01 -2.06
C LEU A 63 -5.39 -15.58 -2.98
N LYS A 64 -5.00 -16.47 -3.91
CA LYS A 64 -5.95 -17.14 -4.81
C LYS A 64 -7.03 -17.90 -4.03
N ARG A 65 -6.64 -18.57 -2.95
CA ARG A 65 -7.55 -19.35 -2.10
C ARG A 65 -8.48 -18.47 -1.26
N ILE A 66 -7.97 -17.38 -0.69
CA ILE A 66 -8.78 -16.39 0.05
C ILE A 66 -9.82 -15.73 -0.87
N LEU A 67 -9.45 -15.41 -2.10
CA LEU A 67 -10.41 -14.87 -3.07
C LEU A 67 -11.46 -15.90 -3.50
N GLY A 68 -11.12 -17.20 -3.46
CA GLY A 68 -12.03 -18.30 -3.79
C GLY A 68 -12.96 -18.76 -2.65
N GLY A 69 -12.80 -18.24 -1.43
CA GLY A 69 -13.65 -18.65 -0.31
C GLY A 69 -13.33 -17.99 1.03
N ARG A 70 -14.25 -18.12 1.98
CA ARG A 70 -14.13 -17.49 3.31
C ARG A 70 -13.27 -18.30 4.28
N TYR A 71 -12.50 -17.59 5.10
CA TYR A 71 -11.72 -18.12 6.22
C TYR A 71 -12.05 -17.40 7.53
N ASP A 72 -12.13 -18.16 8.62
CA ASP A 72 -12.28 -17.62 9.97
C ASP A 72 -10.92 -17.30 10.61
N ILE A 73 -9.88 -18.08 10.26
CA ILE A 73 -8.53 -17.93 10.79
C ILE A 73 -7.53 -18.07 9.64
N VAL A 74 -6.61 -17.11 9.55
CA VAL A 74 -5.43 -17.16 8.69
C VAL A 74 -4.19 -17.06 9.59
N LEU A 75 -3.35 -18.09 9.53
CA LEU A 75 -2.01 -18.09 10.12
C LEU A 75 -1.02 -17.89 8.97
N SER A 76 -0.24 -16.82 9.00
CA SER A 76 0.71 -16.52 7.92
C SER A 76 2.11 -16.36 8.47
N ASP A 77 3.10 -16.95 7.81
CA ASP A 77 4.46 -16.46 7.93
C ASP A 77 4.54 -15.04 7.38
N TYR A 78 5.39 -14.22 7.98
CA TYR A 78 5.82 -12.96 7.40
C TYR A 78 6.68 -13.23 6.15
N ASN A 79 7.69 -14.10 6.24
CA ASN A 79 8.61 -14.38 5.15
C ASN A 79 8.15 -15.59 4.35
N LEU A 80 7.51 -15.38 3.20
CA LEU A 80 6.95 -16.45 2.36
C LEU A 80 7.83 -16.83 1.16
N GLY A 81 9.07 -16.34 1.11
CA GLY A 81 10.06 -16.63 0.07
C GLY A 81 9.70 -16.21 -1.38
N GLY A 82 8.50 -15.65 -1.59
CA GLY A 82 7.94 -15.33 -2.90
C GLY A 82 7.76 -13.83 -3.15
N SER A 83 6.93 -13.49 -4.14
CA SER A 83 6.61 -12.12 -4.53
C SER A 83 5.65 -11.40 -3.58
N ILE A 84 4.91 -12.15 -2.78
CA ILE A 84 3.94 -11.65 -1.79
C ILE A 84 4.35 -12.20 -0.43
N ASP A 85 4.73 -11.31 0.47
CA ASP A 85 4.98 -11.62 1.88
C ASP A 85 3.68 -11.64 2.71
N GLY A 86 3.77 -12.06 3.98
CA GLY A 86 2.60 -12.18 4.85
C GLY A 86 1.90 -10.85 5.15
N GLN A 87 2.66 -9.76 5.23
CA GLN A 87 2.11 -8.43 5.49
C GLN A 87 1.39 -7.90 4.26
N GLN A 88 1.97 -8.05 3.07
CA GLN A 88 1.34 -7.73 1.80
C GLN A 88 0.07 -8.55 1.59
N LEU A 89 0.07 -9.83 1.96
CA LEU A 89 -1.13 -10.68 1.91
C LEU A 89 -2.25 -10.10 2.79
N LEU A 90 -1.94 -9.70 4.03
CA LEU A 90 -2.90 -9.04 4.92
C LEU A 90 -3.42 -7.74 4.30
N GLU A 91 -2.54 -6.87 3.81
CA GLU A 91 -2.92 -5.58 3.23
C GLU A 91 -3.84 -5.74 2.02
N ILE A 92 -3.47 -6.59 1.05
CA ILE A 92 -4.25 -6.84 -0.15
C ILE A 92 -5.65 -7.37 0.22
N THR A 93 -5.71 -8.34 1.13
CA THR A 93 -6.97 -9.02 1.47
C THR A 93 -7.90 -8.15 2.31
N ARG A 94 -7.37 -7.24 3.13
CA ARG A 94 -8.17 -6.23 3.84
C ARG A 94 -8.67 -5.13 2.90
N LYS A 95 -7.81 -4.59 2.03
CA LYS A 95 -8.17 -3.55 1.05
C LYS A 95 -9.24 -4.01 0.06
N THR A 96 -9.21 -5.28 -0.33
CA THR A 96 -10.18 -5.88 -1.26
C THR A 96 -11.41 -6.44 -0.57
N TYR A 97 -11.55 -6.25 0.75
CA TYR A 97 -12.62 -6.82 1.59
C TYR A 97 -12.74 -8.36 1.51
N ALA A 98 -11.72 -9.04 0.99
CA ALA A 98 -11.67 -10.50 0.93
C ALA A 98 -11.58 -11.13 2.33
N LEU A 99 -10.95 -10.42 3.28
CA LEU A 99 -11.01 -10.74 4.71
C LEU A 99 -11.64 -9.58 5.48
N ASP A 100 -12.78 -9.81 6.10
CA ASP A 100 -13.46 -8.82 6.96
C ASP A 100 -12.94 -8.85 8.41
N HIS A 101 -13.22 -7.80 9.20
CA HIS A 101 -12.69 -7.66 10.55
C HIS A 101 -13.06 -8.78 11.55
N SER A 102 -13.97 -9.69 11.20
CA SER A 102 -14.25 -10.90 11.99
C SER A 102 -13.20 -12.00 11.79
N THR A 103 -12.55 -12.07 10.61
CA THR A 103 -11.46 -13.02 10.37
C THR A 103 -10.26 -12.71 11.26
N ILE A 104 -9.76 -13.74 11.95
CA ILE A 104 -8.50 -13.72 12.69
C ILE A 104 -7.35 -13.83 11.71
N PHE A 105 -6.47 -12.84 11.69
CA PHE A 105 -5.18 -12.94 10.98
C PHE A 105 -4.05 -12.89 11.99
N MET A 106 -3.28 -13.98 12.11
CA MET A 106 -2.14 -14.05 13.00
C MET A 106 -0.85 -14.20 12.21
N MET A 107 0.11 -13.30 12.48
CA MET A 107 1.44 -13.37 11.88
C MET A 107 2.33 -14.29 12.71
N ILE A 108 3.12 -15.14 12.07
CA ILE A 108 4.11 -15.99 12.73
C ILE A 108 5.45 -15.72 12.07
N THR A 109 6.45 -15.21 12.78
CA THR A 109 7.65 -14.66 12.14
C THR A 109 8.91 -15.08 12.86
N ALA A 110 10.00 -15.31 12.14
CA ALA A 110 11.34 -15.44 12.75
C ALA A 110 11.95 -14.07 13.11
N ASP A 111 11.38 -12.98 12.62
CA ASP A 111 11.89 -11.63 12.82
C ASP A 111 11.40 -11.03 14.15
N THR A 112 12.30 -10.92 15.12
CA THR A 112 12.04 -10.27 16.41
C THR A 112 11.81 -8.76 16.27
N ALA A 113 12.37 -8.12 15.22
CA ALA A 113 12.14 -6.70 14.95
C ALA A 113 10.72 -6.43 14.45
N TYR A 114 10.01 -7.44 13.95
CA TYR A 114 8.62 -7.29 13.51
C TYR A 114 7.71 -6.78 14.64
N GLU A 115 7.99 -7.13 15.90
CA GLU A 115 7.23 -6.62 17.06
C GLU A 115 7.28 -5.09 17.16
N ALA A 116 8.44 -4.49 16.90
CA ALA A 116 8.59 -3.03 16.90
C ALA A 116 7.83 -2.39 15.73
N VAL A 117 7.74 -3.11 14.60
CA VAL A 117 7.18 -2.60 13.35
C VAL A 117 5.66 -2.80 13.24
N VAL A 118 5.09 -3.85 13.83
CA VAL A 118 3.68 -4.21 13.62
C VAL A 118 2.70 -3.20 14.22
N SER A 119 3.06 -2.59 15.34
CA SER A 119 2.21 -1.64 16.08
C SER A 119 1.89 -0.35 15.31
N VAL A 120 2.54 -0.18 14.17
CA VAL A 120 2.58 1.02 13.37
C VAL A 120 2.36 0.72 11.88
N LEU A 121 1.92 -0.49 11.55
CA LEU A 121 1.38 -0.80 10.23
C LEU A 121 -0.07 -0.31 10.15
N GLU A 122 -0.49 0.11 8.96
CA GLU A 122 -1.88 0.51 8.69
C GLU A 122 -2.82 -0.68 8.96
N TYR A 123 -2.49 -1.83 8.38
CA TYR A 123 -3.18 -3.09 8.58
C TYR A 123 -2.37 -3.95 9.54
N GLN A 124 -2.85 -4.06 10.77
CA GLN A 124 -2.22 -4.87 11.81
C GLN A 124 -2.83 -6.28 11.82
N PRO A 125 -2.01 -7.33 11.94
CA PRO A 125 -2.54 -8.64 12.30
C PRO A 125 -3.18 -8.55 13.70
N ASP A 126 -4.15 -9.41 13.97
CA ASP A 126 -4.83 -9.46 15.27
C ASP A 126 -3.88 -9.90 16.39
N SER A 127 -2.84 -10.66 16.04
CA SER A 127 -1.70 -10.97 16.89
C SER A 127 -0.52 -11.40 16.04
N TYR A 128 0.68 -11.37 16.61
CA TYR A 128 1.83 -12.04 16.05
C TYR A 128 2.49 -12.98 17.07
N LEU A 129 3.33 -13.88 16.58
CA LEU A 129 4.11 -14.82 17.37
C LEU A 129 5.51 -14.99 16.77
N VAL A 130 6.54 -14.88 17.60
CA VAL A 130 7.94 -15.01 17.17
C VAL A 130 8.39 -16.47 17.24
N LYS A 131 9.07 -16.95 16.19
CA LYS A 131 9.69 -18.28 16.09
C LYS A 131 11.08 -18.27 16.74
N PRO A 132 11.51 -19.37 17.39
CA PRO A 132 10.71 -20.53 17.75
C PRO A 132 9.77 -20.23 18.94
N PHE A 133 8.64 -20.92 19.01
CA PHE A 133 7.67 -20.78 20.11
C PHE A 133 7.20 -22.15 20.64
N PRO A 134 6.91 -22.24 21.94
CA PRO A 134 6.26 -23.44 22.49
C PRO A 134 4.76 -23.47 22.14
N PRO A 135 4.14 -24.66 22.00
CA PRO A 135 2.72 -24.80 21.70
C PRO A 135 1.79 -23.97 22.60
N GLU A 136 2.11 -23.86 23.90
CA GLU A 136 1.33 -23.11 24.88
C GLU A 136 1.32 -21.61 24.61
N ALA A 137 2.41 -21.06 24.04
CA ALA A 137 2.45 -19.66 23.65
C ALA A 137 1.48 -19.40 22.48
N PHE A 138 1.45 -20.30 21.49
CA PHE A 138 0.50 -20.24 20.37
C PHE A 138 -0.95 -20.32 20.87
N MET A 139 -1.28 -21.34 21.68
CA MET A 139 -2.63 -21.53 22.21
C MET A 139 -3.13 -20.32 23.01
N ARG A 140 -2.28 -19.74 23.84
CA ARG A 140 -2.60 -18.55 24.65
C ARG A 140 -2.87 -17.32 23.78
N ARG A 141 -2.02 -17.08 22.77
CA ARG A 141 -2.18 -15.97 21.81
C ARG A 141 -3.47 -16.12 21.02
N LEU A 142 -3.71 -17.30 20.45
CA LEU A 142 -4.94 -17.60 19.71
C LEU A 142 -6.18 -17.45 20.59
N GLY A 143 -6.17 -17.99 21.81
CA GLY A 143 -7.27 -17.88 22.77
C GLY A 143 -7.62 -16.41 23.10
N ARG A 144 -6.60 -15.57 23.32
CA ARG A 144 -6.80 -14.13 23.57
C ARG A 144 -7.45 -13.43 22.38
N VAL A 145 -7.00 -13.72 21.16
CA VAL A 145 -7.57 -13.13 19.94
C VAL A 145 -9.01 -13.59 19.72
N ILE A 146 -9.30 -14.88 19.94
CA ILE A 146 -10.68 -15.40 19.84
C ILE A 146 -11.61 -14.68 20.83
N GLN A 147 -11.18 -14.49 22.07
CA GLN A 147 -11.96 -13.75 23.07
C GLN A 147 -12.21 -12.30 22.63
N GLN A 148 -11.19 -11.64 22.10
CA GLN A 148 -11.32 -10.28 21.55
C GLN A 148 -12.32 -10.26 20.38
N LYS A 149 -12.21 -11.16 19.40
CA LYS A 149 -13.16 -11.21 18.27
C LYS A 149 -14.58 -11.46 18.73
N LYS A 150 -14.79 -12.30 19.75
CA LYS A 150 -16.10 -12.52 20.36
C LYS A 150 -16.66 -11.24 20.97
N ALA A 151 -15.85 -10.49 21.71
CA ALA A 151 -16.25 -9.20 22.29
C ALA A 151 -16.62 -8.16 21.22
N PHE A 152 -15.94 -8.19 20.06
CA PHE A 152 -16.16 -7.27 18.94
C PHE A 152 -17.14 -7.79 17.88
N GLN A 153 -17.83 -8.91 18.11
CA GLN A 153 -18.67 -9.57 17.10
C GLN A 153 -19.77 -8.63 16.56
N ASN A 154 -20.56 -8.02 17.45
CA ASN A 154 -21.64 -7.10 17.07
C ASN A 154 -21.11 -5.85 16.36
N LEU A 155 -20.00 -5.29 16.86
CA LEU A 155 -19.32 -4.14 16.25
C LEU A 155 -18.86 -4.46 14.83
N ASN A 156 -18.21 -5.61 14.63
CA ASN A 156 -17.74 -6.02 13.30
C ASN A 156 -18.90 -6.32 12.34
N GLN A 157 -20.01 -6.86 12.85
CA GLN A 157 -21.22 -7.04 12.05
C GLN A 157 -21.81 -5.70 11.64
N ALA A 158 -21.90 -4.72 12.54
CA ALA A 158 -22.35 -3.37 12.20
C ALA A 158 -21.44 -2.72 11.15
N ARG A 159 -20.12 -2.86 11.31
CA ARG A 159 -19.11 -2.38 10.36
C ARG A 159 -19.29 -2.96 8.95
N LEU A 160 -19.61 -4.25 8.85
CA LEU A 160 -19.84 -4.91 7.57
C LEU A 160 -21.07 -4.37 6.82
N HIS A 161 -22.08 -3.90 7.56
CA HIS A 161 -23.29 -3.29 7.01
C HIS A 161 -23.17 -1.75 6.92
N GLU A 162 -21.98 -1.20 7.17
CA GLU A 162 -21.73 0.25 7.20
C GLU A 162 -22.65 1.02 8.17
N ASP A 163 -23.16 0.35 9.21
CA ASP A 163 -23.97 0.96 10.27
C ASP A 163 -23.04 1.62 11.29
N TRP A 164 -22.55 2.81 10.93
CA TRP A 164 -21.54 3.54 11.70
C TRP A 164 -22.04 3.99 13.07
N ASP A 165 -23.33 4.29 13.21
CA ASP A 165 -23.91 4.66 14.51
C ASP A 165 -23.90 3.47 15.47
N LYS A 166 -24.27 2.28 14.99
CA LYS A 166 -24.18 1.05 15.77
C LYS A 166 -22.73 0.64 16.08
N VAL A 167 -21.78 0.87 15.15
CA VAL A 167 -20.34 0.69 15.44
C VAL A 167 -19.92 1.54 16.64
N ILE A 168 -20.34 2.80 16.69
CA ILE A 168 -20.02 3.72 17.79
C ILE A 168 -20.68 3.26 19.10
N GLU A 169 -21.95 2.84 19.06
CA GLU A 169 -22.67 2.31 20.23
C GLU A 169 -21.97 1.06 20.81
N GLU A 170 -21.72 0.07 19.97
CA GLU A 170 -21.07 -1.18 20.38
C GLU A 170 -19.64 -0.94 20.88
N ALA A 171 -18.89 -0.01 20.27
CA ALA A 171 -17.55 0.35 20.74
C ALA A 171 -17.59 0.98 22.15
N LYS A 172 -18.57 1.85 22.42
CA LYS A 172 -18.77 2.43 23.77
C LYS A 172 -19.14 1.35 24.78
N TYR A 173 -20.01 0.42 24.40
CA TYR A 173 -20.40 -0.72 25.25
C TYR A 173 -19.21 -1.63 25.59
N ILE A 174 -18.41 -2.01 24.59
CA ILE A 174 -17.19 -2.82 24.79
C ILE A 174 -16.21 -2.09 25.68
N MET A 175 -15.97 -0.80 25.45
CA MET A 175 -15.05 0.01 26.25
C MET A 175 -15.46 0.07 27.73
N ALA A 176 -16.76 0.14 28.02
CA ALA A 176 -17.28 0.15 29.38
C ALA A 176 -17.12 -1.20 30.10
N LYS A 177 -17.26 -2.33 29.39
CA LYS A 177 -17.16 -3.68 29.96
C LYS A 177 -15.74 -4.26 29.96
N HIS A 178 -14.91 -3.83 29.03
CA HIS A 178 -13.58 -4.37 28.78
C HIS A 178 -12.54 -3.26 28.65
N ALA A 179 -12.12 -2.71 29.80
CA ALA A 179 -11.12 -1.65 29.85
C ALA A 179 -9.83 -1.90 29.02
N PRO A 180 -9.29 -3.13 28.91
CA PRO A 180 -8.12 -3.39 28.06
C PRO A 180 -8.33 -3.11 26.56
N TYR A 181 -9.58 -3.03 26.09
CA TYR A 181 -9.91 -2.77 24.68
C TYR A 181 -10.20 -1.30 24.38
N ALA A 182 -10.04 -0.40 25.35
CA ALA A 182 -10.40 1.03 25.19
C ALA A 182 -9.76 1.68 23.96
N ASN A 183 -8.48 1.45 23.69
CA ASN A 183 -7.78 2.04 22.54
C ASN A 183 -8.35 1.54 21.20
N LEU A 184 -8.71 0.26 21.10
CA LEU A 184 -9.34 -0.31 19.91
C LEU A 184 -10.77 0.21 19.70
N CYS A 185 -11.48 0.46 20.79
CA CYS A 185 -12.81 1.07 20.74
C CYS A 185 -12.72 2.53 20.27
N LEU A 186 -11.78 3.31 20.82
CA LEU A 186 -11.52 4.69 20.38
C LEU A 186 -11.11 4.75 18.90
N LYS A 187 -10.26 3.81 18.44
CA LYS A 187 -9.94 3.65 17.01
C LYS A 187 -11.21 3.43 16.18
N SER A 188 -12.03 2.47 16.58
CA SER A 188 -13.26 2.11 15.85
C SER A 188 -14.28 3.27 15.80
N ILE A 189 -14.38 4.05 16.87
CA ILE A 189 -15.21 5.26 16.91
C ILE A 189 -14.65 6.34 15.97
N GLY A 190 -13.33 6.56 15.99
CA GLY A 190 -12.66 7.49 15.08
C GLY A 190 -12.87 7.13 13.61
N GLU A 191 -12.72 5.85 13.25
CA GLU A 191 -12.97 5.33 11.90
C GLU A 191 -14.42 5.53 11.46
N ALA A 192 -15.39 5.20 12.33
CA ALA A 192 -16.82 5.37 12.06
C ALA A 192 -17.20 6.84 11.86
N LEU A 193 -16.72 7.74 12.74
CA LEU A 193 -16.96 9.18 12.62
C LEU A 193 -16.33 9.75 11.34
N TYR A 194 -15.14 9.28 10.97
CA TYR A 194 -14.50 9.67 9.72
C TYR A 194 -15.33 9.25 8.50
N ALA A 195 -15.83 8.01 8.50
CA ALA A 195 -16.71 7.50 7.43
C ALA A 195 -18.01 8.29 7.31
N LYS A 196 -18.56 8.80 8.42
CA LYS A 196 -19.72 9.70 8.46
C LYS A 196 -19.43 11.15 8.03
N GLY A 197 -18.17 11.51 7.77
CA GLY A 197 -17.76 12.90 7.49
C GLY A 197 -17.64 13.79 8.74
N GLU A 198 -17.75 13.22 9.94
CA GLU A 198 -17.65 13.93 11.22
C GLU A 198 -16.17 14.10 11.65
N TYR A 199 -15.35 14.65 10.77
CA TYR A 199 -13.88 14.67 10.90
C TYR A 199 -13.36 15.33 12.18
N LYS A 200 -14.03 16.39 12.65
CA LYS A 200 -13.65 17.07 13.89
C LYS A 200 -13.80 16.14 15.11
N GLN A 201 -14.88 15.37 15.17
CA GLN A 201 -15.10 14.43 16.26
C GLN A 201 -14.18 13.22 16.14
N ALA A 202 -13.94 12.73 14.92
CA ALA A 202 -12.96 11.67 14.66
C ALA A 202 -11.57 12.06 15.21
N LYS A 203 -11.09 13.26 14.86
CA LYS A 203 -9.84 13.84 15.40
C LYS A 203 -9.80 13.84 16.92
N THR A 204 -10.88 14.27 17.60
CA THR A 204 -10.94 14.29 19.06
C THR A 204 -10.73 12.89 19.66
N HIS A 205 -11.32 11.85 19.09
CA HIS A 205 -11.17 10.48 19.59
C HIS A 205 -9.75 9.95 19.41
N TYR A 206 -9.09 10.25 18.29
CA TYR A 206 -7.67 9.92 18.12
C TYR A 206 -6.77 10.70 19.08
N MET A 207 -7.08 11.97 19.36
CA MET A 207 -6.33 12.76 20.36
C MET A 207 -6.42 12.18 21.78
N LEU A 208 -7.55 11.58 22.17
CA LEU A 208 -7.67 10.89 23.46
C LEU A 208 -6.68 9.73 23.59
N VAL A 209 -6.37 9.06 22.47
CA VAL A 209 -5.38 7.98 22.44
C VAL A 209 -3.98 8.54 22.61
N THR A 210 -3.60 9.60 21.86
CA THR A 210 -2.25 10.18 21.92
C THR A 210 -1.95 10.85 23.26
N GLN A 211 -2.97 11.33 23.98
CA GLN A 211 -2.82 11.85 25.35
C GLN A 211 -2.35 10.77 26.34
N LYS A 212 -2.86 9.54 26.23
CA LYS A 212 -2.50 8.42 27.10
C LYS A 212 -1.30 7.62 26.59
N HIS A 213 -1.15 7.53 25.28
CA HIS A 213 -0.19 6.67 24.60
C HIS A 213 0.49 7.43 23.45
N LYS A 214 1.54 8.18 23.77
CA LYS A 214 2.29 9.01 22.81
C LYS A 214 3.09 8.23 21.76
N ASN A 215 3.21 6.91 21.91
CA ASN A 215 3.97 6.04 21.02
C ASN A 215 3.10 5.31 19.97
N LEU A 216 1.78 5.56 19.91
CA LEU A 216 0.88 4.90 18.96
C LEU A 216 0.78 5.70 17.66
N ALA A 217 1.61 5.34 16.67
CA ALA A 217 1.67 6.04 15.38
C ALA A 217 0.32 6.10 14.66
N TRP A 218 -0.48 5.04 14.71
CA TRP A 218 -1.80 4.99 14.06
C TRP A 218 -2.77 6.07 14.57
N ALA A 219 -2.63 6.53 15.82
CA ALA A 219 -3.49 7.58 16.35
C ALA A 219 -3.11 8.96 15.77
N TYR A 220 -1.81 9.24 15.61
CA TYR A 220 -1.35 10.43 14.90
C TYR A 220 -1.76 10.40 13.43
N TYR A 221 -1.69 9.23 12.78
CA TYR A 221 -2.20 9.05 11.42
C TYR A 221 -3.70 9.37 11.33
N GLY A 222 -4.53 8.85 12.25
CA GLY A 222 -5.96 9.15 12.27
C GLY A 222 -6.30 10.63 12.51
N ILE A 223 -5.50 11.32 13.34
CA ILE A 223 -5.58 12.79 13.48
C ILE A 223 -5.28 13.45 12.14
N ALA A 224 -4.17 13.08 11.49
CA ALA A 224 -3.76 13.66 10.23
C ALA A 224 -4.76 13.42 9.10
N GLN A 225 -5.32 12.21 8.98
CA GLN A 225 -6.38 11.92 8.01
C GLN A 225 -7.59 12.84 8.22
N SER A 226 -8.01 13.01 9.47
CA SER A 226 -9.11 13.91 9.81
C SER A 226 -8.77 15.37 9.46
N GLU A 227 -7.53 15.81 9.69
CA GLU A 227 -7.05 17.15 9.34
C GLU A 227 -6.98 17.37 7.83
N MET A 228 -6.49 16.40 7.06
CA MET A 228 -6.50 16.41 5.60
C MET A 228 -7.92 16.63 5.06
N ALA A 229 -8.89 15.86 5.57
CA ALA A 229 -10.30 15.99 5.19
C ALA A 229 -10.92 17.35 5.56
N MET A 230 -10.39 18.03 6.58
CA MET A 230 -10.79 19.38 6.99
C MET A 230 -10.00 20.50 6.29
N GLY A 231 -9.09 20.18 5.35
CA GLY A 231 -8.22 21.16 4.70
C GLY A 231 -7.10 21.72 5.60
N GLN A 232 -6.85 21.11 6.76
CA GLN A 232 -5.84 21.54 7.74
C GLN A 232 -4.47 20.91 7.42
N PHE A 233 -3.95 21.16 6.22
CA PHE A 233 -2.78 20.46 5.67
C PHE A 233 -1.51 20.61 6.50
N ALA A 234 -1.25 21.81 7.06
CA ALA A 234 -0.07 22.05 7.91
C ALA A 234 -0.12 21.24 9.23
N GLY A 235 -1.31 21.10 9.83
CA GLY A 235 -1.51 20.25 11.00
C GLY A 235 -1.30 18.78 10.66
N ALA A 236 -1.89 18.36 9.53
CA ALA A 236 -1.76 16.99 9.04
C ALA A 236 -0.30 16.61 8.80
N ALA A 237 0.47 17.47 8.13
CA ALA A 237 1.88 17.24 7.86
C ALA A 237 2.68 16.97 9.14
N LYS A 238 2.50 17.80 10.18
CA LYS A 238 3.16 17.62 11.49
C LYS A 238 2.81 16.30 12.16
N ASN A 239 1.55 15.90 12.13
CA ASN A 239 1.12 14.62 12.70
C ASN A 239 1.64 13.42 11.88
N LEU A 240 1.79 13.57 10.57
CA LEU A 240 2.37 12.54 9.69
C LEU A 240 3.88 12.40 9.88
N GLU A 241 4.60 13.50 10.04
CA GLU A 241 6.02 13.47 10.44
C GLU A 241 6.20 12.76 11.78
N THR A 242 5.31 13.02 12.75
CA THR A 242 5.30 12.31 14.03
C THR A 242 5.02 10.81 13.82
N THR A 243 4.07 10.48 12.94
CA THR A 243 3.73 9.10 12.58
C THR A 243 4.95 8.37 12.00
N ILE A 244 5.68 9.01 11.08
CA ILE A 244 6.89 8.47 10.45
C ILE A 244 8.05 8.38 11.44
N GLY A 245 8.21 9.37 12.33
CA GLY A 245 9.23 9.36 13.37
C GLY A 245 9.02 8.22 14.39
N LEU A 246 7.76 7.92 14.71
CA LEU A 246 7.40 6.74 15.50
C LEU A 246 7.52 5.44 14.68
N SER A 247 7.36 5.52 13.37
CA SER A 247 7.41 4.37 12.46
C SER A 247 7.83 4.69 11.04
N ARG A 248 9.07 4.34 10.72
CA ARG A 248 9.59 4.39 9.35
C ARG A 248 8.91 3.43 8.36
N HIS A 249 8.14 2.45 8.84
CA HIS A 249 7.46 1.47 7.99
C HIS A 249 5.96 1.76 7.81
N PHE A 250 5.46 2.88 8.33
CA PHE A 250 4.08 3.32 8.09
C PHE A 250 3.98 3.96 6.70
N LEU A 251 4.02 3.15 5.64
CA LEU A 251 4.17 3.64 4.26
C LEU A 251 3.06 4.62 3.85
N SER A 252 1.81 4.37 4.27
CA SER A 252 0.65 5.22 3.97
C SER A 252 0.75 6.61 4.62
N ALA A 253 1.58 6.78 5.65
CA ALA A 253 1.87 8.09 6.23
C ALA A 253 2.77 8.93 5.31
N TYR A 254 3.73 8.30 4.61
CA TYR A 254 4.55 8.99 3.60
C TYR A 254 3.70 9.42 2.42
N ASP A 255 2.81 8.54 1.94
CA ASP A 255 1.94 8.83 0.81
C ASP A 255 1.02 10.03 1.11
N LEU A 256 0.43 10.06 2.31
CA LEU A 256 -0.44 11.15 2.75
C LEU A 256 0.34 12.43 3.09
N LEU A 257 1.59 12.31 3.55
CA LEU A 257 2.46 13.47 3.83
C LEU A 257 2.89 14.15 2.54
N ALA A 258 3.20 13.38 1.50
CA ALA A 258 3.45 13.92 0.17
C ALA A 258 2.22 14.68 -0.35
N ASP A 259 1.01 14.14 -0.16
CA ASP A 259 -0.24 14.84 -0.53
C ASP A 259 -0.44 16.12 0.27
N ALA A 260 -0.19 16.10 1.59
CA ALA A 260 -0.26 17.29 2.43
C ALA A 260 0.70 18.40 1.93
N TYR A 261 1.93 18.02 1.58
CA TYR A 261 2.90 18.96 1.03
C TYR A 261 2.51 19.50 -0.36
N GLN A 262 1.92 18.68 -1.22
CA GLN A 262 1.39 19.16 -2.50
C GLN A 262 0.24 20.16 -2.32
N GLN A 263 -0.66 19.94 -1.34
CA GLN A 263 -1.75 20.89 -1.03
C GLN A 263 -1.23 22.21 -0.43
N LEU A 264 -0.04 22.18 0.17
CA LEU A 264 0.68 23.35 0.67
C LEU A 264 1.57 24.02 -0.39
N ASP A 265 1.52 23.57 -1.65
CA ASP A 265 2.37 24.00 -2.76
C ASP A 265 3.88 23.85 -2.47
N ASN A 266 4.25 22.90 -1.61
CA ASN A 266 5.63 22.59 -1.24
C ASN A 266 6.08 21.30 -1.95
N LEU A 267 6.33 21.42 -3.25
CA LEU A 267 6.66 20.28 -4.10
C LEU A 267 8.03 19.67 -3.75
N GLU A 268 8.99 20.46 -3.27
CA GLU A 268 10.32 20.00 -2.88
C GLU A 268 10.25 19.01 -1.71
N GLN A 269 9.45 19.33 -0.68
CA GLN A 269 9.24 18.42 0.44
C GLN A 269 8.45 17.17 0.02
N ALA A 270 7.42 17.32 -0.83
CA ALA A 270 6.70 16.17 -1.37
C ALA A 270 7.64 15.23 -2.15
N GLN A 271 8.54 15.77 -2.97
CA GLN A 271 9.56 15.01 -3.69
C GLN A 271 10.50 14.27 -2.72
N SER A 272 10.99 14.97 -1.69
CA SER A 272 11.88 14.41 -0.66
C SER A 272 11.25 13.21 0.04
N ILE A 273 10.01 13.35 0.52
CA ILE A 273 9.26 12.28 1.20
C ILE A 273 9.06 11.06 0.29
N LEU A 274 8.75 11.28 -0.99
CA LEU A 274 8.62 10.19 -1.98
C LEU A 274 9.93 9.47 -2.26
N ARG A 275 11.08 10.16 -2.22
CA ARG A 275 12.39 9.48 -2.29
C ARG A 275 12.61 8.60 -1.07
N THR A 276 12.38 9.13 0.13
CA THR A 276 12.59 8.39 1.38
C THR A 276 11.74 7.12 1.44
N VAL A 277 10.45 7.18 1.08
CA VAL A 277 9.60 5.99 1.10
C VAL A 277 10.04 4.95 0.06
N LEU A 278 10.63 5.36 -1.07
CA LEU A 278 11.16 4.45 -2.09
C LEU A 278 12.51 3.84 -1.71
N GLU A 279 13.23 4.39 -0.73
CA GLU A 279 14.36 3.70 -0.09
C GLU A 279 13.89 2.56 0.82
N VAL A 280 12.75 2.76 1.50
CA VAL A 280 12.14 1.74 2.38
C VAL A 280 11.38 0.68 1.56
N SER A 281 10.62 1.09 0.56
CA SER A 281 9.78 0.22 -0.29
C SER A 281 10.07 0.48 -1.78
N PRO A 282 11.19 -0.03 -2.31
CA PRO A 282 11.64 0.28 -3.68
C PRO A 282 10.81 -0.36 -4.79
N ARG A 283 9.91 -1.31 -4.47
CA ARG A 283 9.10 -2.05 -5.45
C ARG A 283 7.68 -1.48 -5.55
N SER A 284 7.55 -0.16 -5.64
CA SER A 284 6.27 0.53 -5.84
C SER A 284 6.27 1.35 -7.14
N PRO A 285 5.67 0.81 -8.23
CA PRO A 285 5.48 1.54 -9.49
C PRO A 285 4.67 2.82 -9.30
N GLU A 286 3.63 2.77 -8.47
CA GLU A 286 2.76 3.92 -8.15
C GLU A 286 3.52 5.08 -7.51
N ARG A 287 4.30 4.81 -6.44
CA ARG A 287 5.11 5.86 -5.79
C ARG A 287 6.21 6.38 -6.70
N SER A 288 6.78 5.51 -7.54
CA SER A 288 7.77 5.91 -8.54
C SER A 288 7.13 6.84 -9.59
N LYS A 289 5.89 6.58 -10.01
CA LYS A 289 5.15 7.47 -10.90
C LYS A 289 4.93 8.85 -10.28
N ARG A 290 4.42 8.90 -9.04
CA ARG A 290 4.23 10.16 -8.29
C ARG A 290 5.53 10.94 -8.15
N LEU A 291 6.65 10.26 -7.83
CA LEU A 291 7.97 10.90 -7.75
C LEU A 291 8.39 11.50 -9.09
N GLY A 292 8.19 10.76 -10.20
CA GLY A 292 8.48 11.24 -11.55
C GLY A 292 7.70 12.51 -11.89
N GLU A 293 6.39 12.49 -11.69
CA GLU A 293 5.49 13.61 -11.99
C GLU A 293 5.84 14.88 -11.19
N ILE A 294 6.12 14.76 -9.90
CA ILE A 294 6.55 15.90 -9.06
C ILE A 294 7.92 16.41 -9.53
N SER A 295 8.85 15.50 -9.85
CA SER A 295 10.19 15.87 -10.31
C SER A 295 10.16 16.61 -11.65
N VAL A 296 9.26 16.23 -12.56
CA VAL A 296 9.02 16.97 -13.81
C VAL A 296 8.53 18.39 -13.53
N LYS A 297 7.59 18.58 -12.59
CA LYS A 297 7.12 19.92 -12.19
C LYS A 297 8.24 20.78 -11.62
N LEU A 298 9.13 20.19 -10.82
CA LEU A 298 10.32 20.83 -10.26
C LEU A 298 11.47 21.00 -11.27
N LYS A 299 11.34 20.45 -12.49
CA LYS A 299 12.41 20.36 -13.50
C LYS A 299 13.68 19.64 -13.01
N ASP A 300 13.52 18.75 -12.02
CA ASP A 300 14.55 17.80 -11.59
C ASP A 300 14.50 16.58 -12.50
N TRP A 301 15.06 16.73 -13.70
CA TRP A 301 15.02 15.74 -14.75
C TRP A 301 15.79 14.46 -14.40
N PHE A 302 16.84 14.58 -13.58
CA PHE A 302 17.62 13.44 -13.12
C PHE A 302 16.76 12.50 -12.29
N THR A 303 15.99 13.06 -11.35
CA THR A 303 15.11 12.27 -10.49
C THR A 303 13.91 11.74 -11.24
N ALA A 304 13.36 12.54 -12.16
CA ALA A 304 12.31 12.07 -13.06
C ALA A 304 12.77 10.85 -13.88
N GLU A 305 13.98 10.90 -14.45
CA GLU A 305 14.55 9.79 -15.22
C GLU A 305 14.68 8.53 -14.36
N GLN A 306 15.28 8.64 -13.17
CA GLN A 306 15.44 7.49 -12.28
C GLN A 306 14.10 6.88 -11.86
N ALA A 307 13.11 7.73 -11.60
CA ALA A 307 11.78 7.30 -11.21
C ALA A 307 11.10 6.52 -12.35
N TYR A 308 11.08 7.06 -13.58
CA TYR A 308 10.50 6.37 -14.73
C TYR A 308 11.27 5.11 -15.14
N ALA A 309 12.61 5.13 -15.05
CA ALA A 309 13.45 3.95 -15.28
C ALA A 309 13.10 2.81 -14.29
N ARG A 310 12.81 3.15 -13.03
CA ARG A 310 12.37 2.19 -12.01
C ARG A 310 11.02 1.56 -12.37
N ILE A 311 10.05 2.35 -12.85
CA ILE A 311 8.74 1.83 -13.28
C ILE A 311 8.93 0.84 -14.43
N ILE A 312 9.71 1.20 -15.46
CA ILE A 312 10.02 0.30 -16.60
C ILE A 312 10.66 -1.00 -16.10
N ARG A 313 11.60 -0.94 -15.15
CA ARG A 313 12.23 -2.15 -14.60
C ARG A 313 11.24 -3.06 -13.86
N LEU A 314 10.22 -2.50 -13.21
CA LEU A 314 9.24 -3.25 -12.42
C LEU A 314 8.12 -3.84 -13.28
N GLU A 315 7.70 -3.14 -14.34
CA GLU A 315 6.51 -3.49 -15.13
C GLU A 315 6.82 -4.00 -16.54
N ARG A 316 8.08 -4.01 -16.96
CA ARG A 316 8.44 -4.60 -18.24
C ARG A 316 8.02 -6.07 -18.28
N GLU A 317 7.39 -6.47 -19.39
CA GLU A 317 6.89 -7.82 -19.66
C GLU A 317 5.77 -8.26 -18.68
N THR A 318 5.15 -7.31 -17.97
CA THR A 318 3.93 -7.54 -17.18
C THR A 318 2.69 -7.11 -17.96
N ILE A 319 1.50 -7.43 -17.43
CA ILE A 319 0.21 -6.98 -17.99
C ILE A 319 0.05 -5.45 -17.92
N ASN A 320 0.83 -4.76 -17.08
CA ASN A 320 0.73 -3.31 -16.91
C ASN A 320 1.71 -2.54 -17.82
N GLU A 321 2.57 -3.22 -18.59
CA GLU A 321 3.49 -2.58 -19.54
C GLU A 321 2.68 -1.80 -20.59
N ASN A 322 2.95 -0.49 -20.71
CA ASN A 322 2.27 0.37 -21.67
C ASN A 322 3.21 1.40 -22.31
N VAL A 323 2.76 2.02 -23.41
CA VAL A 323 3.55 2.98 -24.20
C VAL A 323 3.88 4.27 -23.43
N ASP A 324 3.01 4.71 -22.53
CA ASP A 324 3.14 6.00 -21.84
C ASP A 324 4.36 6.01 -20.92
N MET A 325 4.62 4.89 -20.24
CA MET A 325 5.80 4.74 -19.38
C MET A 325 7.14 4.98 -20.12
N TYR A 326 7.24 4.51 -21.36
CA TYR A 326 8.42 4.73 -22.18
C TYR A 326 8.47 6.16 -22.71
N TYR A 327 7.32 6.75 -22.99
CA TYR A 327 7.24 8.14 -23.44
C TYR A 327 7.70 9.10 -22.33
N ASP A 328 7.21 8.94 -21.11
CA ASP A 328 7.61 9.72 -19.94
C ASP A 328 9.12 9.61 -19.68
N HIS A 329 9.66 8.39 -19.76
CA HIS A 329 11.09 8.16 -19.60
C HIS A 329 11.92 8.83 -20.71
N LEU A 330 11.50 8.75 -21.97
CA LEU A 330 12.18 9.41 -23.10
C LEU A 330 12.13 10.94 -22.99
N GLN A 331 11.00 11.50 -22.51
CA GLN A 331 10.88 12.92 -22.23
C GLN A 331 11.84 13.35 -21.11
N ALA A 332 11.90 12.61 -20.01
CA ALA A 332 12.83 12.89 -18.92
C ALA A 332 14.28 12.88 -19.39
N ILE A 333 14.70 11.86 -20.15
CA ILE A 333 16.05 11.79 -20.72
C ILE A 333 16.32 12.97 -21.67
N THR A 334 15.37 13.32 -22.54
CA THR A 334 15.57 14.42 -23.50
C THR A 334 15.77 15.76 -22.80
N ASN A 335 14.98 16.04 -21.77
CA ASN A 335 15.12 17.26 -20.97
C ASN A 335 16.38 17.23 -20.09
N LEU A 336 16.77 16.06 -19.59
CA LEU A 336 18.01 15.89 -18.84
C LEU A 336 19.24 16.19 -19.70
N ILE A 337 19.28 15.69 -20.93
CA ILE A 337 20.32 16.04 -21.92
C ILE A 337 20.30 17.56 -22.17
N ALA A 338 19.13 18.16 -22.39
CA ALA A 338 19.00 19.60 -22.62
C ALA A 338 19.54 20.44 -21.45
N SER A 339 19.43 19.94 -20.22
CA SER A 339 19.88 20.64 -19.01
C SER A 339 21.39 20.54 -18.75
N GLY A 340 22.11 19.64 -19.43
CA GLY A 340 23.56 19.43 -19.25
C GLY A 340 23.97 18.81 -17.91
N GLN A 341 23.04 18.20 -17.16
CA GLN A 341 23.29 17.69 -15.80
C GLN A 341 24.02 16.32 -15.76
N GLU A 342 24.15 15.58 -16.86
CA GLU A 342 24.75 14.23 -16.86
C GLU A 342 25.50 13.91 -18.17
N SER A 343 26.33 12.85 -18.17
CA SER A 343 27.10 12.41 -19.35
C SER A 343 26.22 11.92 -20.49
N ASP A 344 26.40 12.56 -21.65
CA ASP A 344 25.66 12.33 -22.89
C ASP A 344 25.68 10.89 -23.43
N LYS A 345 26.73 10.12 -23.10
CA LYS A 345 26.91 8.77 -23.66
C LYS A 345 25.95 7.76 -23.01
N THR A 346 25.91 7.74 -21.68
CA THR A 346 25.04 6.82 -20.90
C THR A 346 23.58 7.12 -21.17
N LEU A 347 23.19 8.40 -21.19
CA LEU A 347 21.82 8.81 -21.48
C LEU A 347 21.36 8.40 -22.90
N ASN A 348 22.25 8.45 -23.89
CA ASN A 348 21.93 8.02 -25.25
C ASN A 348 21.65 6.51 -25.32
N GLU A 349 22.40 5.69 -24.60
CA GLU A 349 22.13 4.25 -24.53
C GLU A 349 20.77 3.95 -23.88
N LYS A 350 20.47 4.63 -22.76
CA LYS A 350 19.16 4.52 -22.09
C LYS A 350 18.01 4.97 -23.01
N PHE A 351 18.21 6.07 -23.75
CA PHE A 351 17.25 6.59 -24.71
C PHE A 351 16.96 5.58 -25.81
N LYS A 352 18.01 5.03 -26.45
CA LYS A 352 17.87 4.03 -27.52
C LYS A 352 17.15 2.78 -27.05
N ARG A 353 17.46 2.27 -25.85
CA ARG A 353 16.78 1.10 -25.26
C ARG A 353 15.29 1.36 -25.08
N SER A 354 14.92 2.51 -24.52
CA SER A 354 13.52 2.89 -24.27
C SER A 354 12.75 3.12 -25.57
N LEU A 355 13.38 3.80 -26.54
CA LEU A 355 12.79 4.06 -27.86
C LEU A 355 12.55 2.76 -28.63
N THR A 356 13.49 1.83 -28.57
CA THR A 356 13.36 0.51 -29.22
C THR A 356 12.18 -0.25 -28.63
N ARG A 357 12.06 -0.27 -27.30
CA ARG A 357 10.96 -0.97 -26.64
C ARG A 357 9.61 -0.32 -26.94
N LEU A 358 9.52 1.02 -26.89
CA LEU A 358 8.33 1.77 -27.31
C LEU A 358 7.87 1.39 -28.73
N ARG A 359 8.81 1.30 -29.68
CA ARG A 359 8.52 0.90 -31.08
C ARG A 359 8.04 -0.54 -31.20
N ILE A 360 8.52 -1.46 -30.35
CA ILE A 360 8.10 -2.86 -30.36
C ILE A 360 6.65 -2.98 -29.86
N ILE A 361 6.34 -2.40 -28.70
CA ILE A 361 5.02 -2.54 -28.07
C ILE A 361 3.96 -1.63 -28.73
N GLY A 362 4.38 -0.48 -29.26
CA GLY A 362 3.51 0.51 -29.89
C GLY A 362 3.35 0.35 -31.41
N LYS A 363 3.90 -0.71 -32.01
CA LYS A 363 3.97 -0.88 -33.48
C LYS A 363 2.61 -0.84 -34.18
N GLU A 364 1.54 -1.24 -33.49
CA GLU A 364 0.18 -1.32 -34.02
C GLU A 364 -0.62 -0.03 -33.77
N SER A 365 -0.10 0.90 -32.96
CA SER A 365 -0.72 2.17 -32.68
C SER A 365 -0.07 3.28 -33.52
N PRO A 366 -0.77 3.83 -34.53
CA PRO A 366 -0.24 4.95 -35.31
C PRO A 366 0.14 6.15 -34.44
N VAL A 367 -0.55 6.35 -33.31
CA VAL A 367 -0.25 7.41 -32.34
C VAL A 367 1.07 7.14 -31.63
N ALA A 368 1.30 5.91 -31.17
CA ALA A 368 2.56 5.53 -30.51
C ALA A 368 3.75 5.62 -31.47
N VAL A 369 3.58 5.16 -32.72
CA VAL A 369 4.60 5.30 -33.78
C VAL A 369 4.97 6.77 -33.98
N THR A 370 3.97 7.63 -34.15
CA THR A 370 4.13 9.09 -34.30
C THR A 370 4.87 9.70 -33.12
N ASN A 371 4.47 9.36 -31.89
CA ASN A 371 5.11 9.85 -30.67
C ASN A 371 6.57 9.39 -30.55
N SER A 372 6.89 8.17 -30.98
CA SER A 372 8.27 7.65 -30.99
C SER A 372 9.20 8.44 -31.92
N PHE A 373 8.73 8.81 -33.12
CA PHE A 373 9.52 9.63 -34.04
C PHE A 373 9.58 11.09 -33.60
N ARG A 374 8.49 11.63 -33.08
CA ARG A 374 8.46 13.00 -32.54
C ARG A 374 9.51 13.20 -31.46
N ILE A 375 9.61 12.27 -30.50
CA ILE A 375 10.59 12.39 -29.41
C ILE A 375 12.03 12.11 -29.88
N GLU A 376 12.23 11.20 -30.85
CA GLU A 376 13.54 10.95 -31.49
C GLU A 376 14.05 12.20 -32.22
N VAL A 377 13.21 12.83 -33.04
CA VAL A 377 13.55 14.09 -33.73
C VAL A 377 13.86 15.19 -32.72
N GLN A 378 13.05 15.34 -31.68
CA GLN A 378 13.27 16.34 -30.64
C GLN A 378 14.62 16.14 -29.95
N GLN A 379 15.00 14.90 -29.64
CA GLN A 379 16.28 14.58 -29.00
C GLN A 379 17.47 14.92 -29.90
N TYR A 380 17.41 14.60 -31.21
CA TYR A 380 18.46 14.99 -32.14
C TYR A 380 18.60 16.52 -32.26
N VAL A 381 17.47 17.24 -32.32
CA VAL A 381 17.48 18.70 -32.33
C VAL A 381 18.10 19.27 -31.06
N THR A 382 17.73 18.76 -29.87
CA THR A 382 18.30 19.18 -28.58
C THR A 382 19.83 19.01 -28.55
N ARG A 383 20.36 17.99 -29.22
CA ARG A 383 21.80 17.71 -29.29
C ARG A 383 22.53 18.44 -30.42
N ASN A 384 21.82 19.24 -31.22
CA ASN A 384 22.34 19.87 -32.44
C ASN A 384 22.78 18.88 -33.55
N HIS A 385 22.13 17.72 -33.61
CA HIS A 385 22.33 16.68 -34.64
C HIS A 385 21.27 16.82 -35.75
N LEU A 386 21.28 17.94 -36.46
CA LEU A 386 20.24 18.27 -37.44
C LEU A 386 20.13 17.26 -38.59
N GLY A 387 21.26 16.68 -39.02
CA GLY A 387 21.26 15.68 -40.10
C GLY A 387 20.48 14.42 -39.73
N GLU A 388 20.67 13.90 -38.53
CA GLU A 388 19.93 12.75 -38.00
C GLU A 388 18.46 13.09 -37.73
N ALA A 389 18.19 14.31 -37.24
CA ALA A 389 16.83 14.80 -37.06
C ALA A 389 16.04 14.81 -38.38
N ILE A 390 16.64 15.31 -39.46
CA ILE A 390 16.04 15.33 -40.80
C ILE A 390 15.80 13.90 -41.31
N LYS A 391 16.77 12.99 -41.15
CA LYS A 391 16.61 11.58 -41.54
C LYS A 391 15.46 10.90 -40.80
N ALA A 392 15.36 11.11 -39.48
CA ALA A 392 14.28 10.59 -38.67
C ALA A 392 12.91 11.15 -39.11
N TRP A 393 12.83 12.45 -39.39
CA TRP A 393 11.62 13.09 -39.91
C TRP A 393 11.21 12.54 -41.29
N GLN A 394 12.14 12.36 -42.23
CA GLN A 394 11.83 11.78 -43.54
C GLN A 394 11.28 10.35 -43.44
N ASN A 395 11.86 9.53 -42.56
CA ASN A 395 11.35 8.18 -42.28
C ASN A 395 9.95 8.23 -41.67
N TRP A 396 9.72 9.14 -40.72
CA TRP A 396 8.41 9.35 -40.12
C TRP A 396 7.37 9.79 -41.16
N HIS A 397 7.70 10.76 -42.03
CA HIS A 397 6.81 11.23 -43.08
C HIS A 397 6.39 10.12 -44.04
N ARG A 398 7.33 9.22 -44.41
CA ARG A 398 7.02 8.03 -45.21
C ARG A 398 6.01 7.11 -44.50
N LEU A 399 6.12 6.92 -43.18
CA LEU A 399 5.18 6.10 -42.42
C LEU A 399 3.79 6.73 -42.32
N ILE A 400 3.70 8.06 -42.27
CA ILE A 400 2.42 8.79 -42.35
C ILE A 400 1.74 8.50 -43.70
N GLN A 401 2.48 8.62 -44.81
CA GLN A 401 1.97 8.33 -46.15
C GLN A 401 1.50 6.87 -46.32
N GLN A 402 2.12 5.94 -45.59
CA GLN A 402 1.72 4.51 -45.58
C GLN A 402 0.56 4.21 -44.62
N GLY A 403 0.00 5.21 -43.93
CA GLY A 403 -1.05 5.01 -42.92
C GLY A 403 -0.58 4.30 -41.64
N LYS A 404 0.73 4.15 -41.44
CA LYS A 404 1.34 3.48 -40.27
C LYS A 404 1.63 4.44 -39.11
N ALA A 405 1.56 5.74 -39.36
CA ALA A 405 1.70 6.79 -38.36
C ALA A 405 0.55 7.79 -38.51
N SER A 406 0.17 8.42 -37.40
CA SER A 406 -0.85 9.47 -37.38
C SER A 406 -0.34 10.71 -38.14
N PRO A 407 -1.22 11.36 -38.92
CA PRO A 407 -0.85 12.59 -39.62
C PRO A 407 -0.56 13.73 -38.64
N LEU A 408 0.32 14.64 -39.07
CA LEU A 408 0.54 15.90 -38.40
C LEU A 408 -0.49 16.92 -38.87
N THR A 409 -0.93 17.79 -37.97
CA THR A 409 -1.63 19.02 -38.38
C THR A 409 -0.68 19.94 -39.16
N GLU A 410 -1.21 20.79 -40.02
CA GLU A 410 -0.42 21.75 -40.80
C GLU A 410 0.47 22.63 -39.89
N ALA A 411 -0.06 23.05 -38.73
CA ALA A 411 0.68 23.84 -37.75
C ALA A 411 1.86 23.05 -37.13
N GLN A 412 1.67 21.76 -36.82
CA GLN A 412 2.73 20.90 -36.31
C GLN A 412 3.81 20.67 -37.37
N GLU A 413 3.41 20.42 -38.62
CA GLU A 413 4.34 20.21 -39.72
C GLU A 413 5.16 21.47 -40.01
N TYR A 414 4.52 22.64 -40.07
CA TYR A 414 5.20 23.93 -40.24
C TYR A 414 6.22 24.18 -39.11
N THR A 415 5.81 23.98 -37.86
CA THR A 415 6.69 24.16 -36.69
C THR A 415 7.89 23.22 -36.74
N LEU A 416 7.68 21.97 -37.15
CA LEU A 416 8.75 20.99 -37.27
C LEU A 416 9.72 21.34 -38.42
N LYS A 417 9.20 21.69 -39.60
CA LYS A 417 10.04 22.14 -40.74
C LYS A 417 10.88 23.36 -40.37
N LYS A 418 10.30 24.32 -39.65
CA LYS A 418 11.02 25.50 -39.14
C LYS A 418 12.18 25.11 -38.25
N ARG A 419 11.95 24.20 -37.28
CA ARG A 419 13.00 23.72 -36.36
C ARG A 419 14.10 22.93 -37.06
N LEU A 420 13.78 22.28 -38.19
CA LEU A 420 14.73 21.50 -38.98
C LEU A 420 15.44 22.32 -40.06
N GLY A 421 15.10 23.60 -40.24
CA GLY A 421 15.69 24.45 -41.30
C GLY A 421 15.25 24.07 -42.71
N LEU A 422 14.01 23.59 -42.85
CA LEU A 422 13.43 23.08 -44.12
C LEU A 422 12.35 23.99 -44.71
N LEU A 423 12.19 25.20 -44.17
CA LEU A 423 11.25 26.21 -44.67
C LEU A 423 11.89 27.13 -45.70
#